data_AF-A0A248TDK4-F1
#
_entry.id   AF-A0A248TDK4-F1
#
_cell.length_a   1.000
_cell.length_b   1.000
_cell.length_c   1.000
_cell.angle_alpha   90.00
_cell.angle_beta   90.00
_cell.angle_gamma   90.00
#
_symmetry.space_group_name_H-M   'P 1'
#
loop_
_entity.id
_entity.type
_entity.pdbx_description
1 polymer ?
#
loop_
_entity_poly.entity_id
_entity_poly.type
_entity_poly.pdbx_seq_one_letter_code
_entity_poly.pdbx_strand_id
1 'polypeptide(L)' 'MIGYFSDLIIVSLLILSLTSLLGVLINSLGIKLFGGKKKSEFVDQSAFMQTGWKNVGGKKK' A
#
# COMPACT_ATOMS: atom_id res chain seq x y z
N MET A 1 38.49 22.29 -2.66
CA MET A 1 37.36 22.06 -1.72
C MET A 1 36.00 22.14 -2.38
N ILE A 2 35.60 23.22 -3.06
CA ILE A 2 34.25 23.35 -3.66
C ILE A 2 33.93 22.24 -4.69
N GLY A 3 34.87 21.87 -5.56
CA GLY A 3 34.66 20.79 -6.54
C GLY A 3 34.36 19.44 -5.89
N TYR A 4 35.14 19.06 -4.88
CA TYR A 4 34.91 17.83 -4.11
C TYR A 4 33.53 17.79 -3.46
N PHE A 5 33.06 18.90 -2.89
CA PHE A 5 31.69 18.98 -2.35
C PHE A 5 30.63 18.86 -3.44
N SER A 6 30.83 19.49 -4.60
CA SER A 6 29.91 19.37 -5.74
C SER A 6 29.79 17.94 -6.23
N ASP A 7 30.90 17.23 -6.36
CA ASP A 7 30.93 15.82 -6.81
C ASP A 7 30.18 14.92 -5.82
N LEU A 8 30.40 15.10 -4.52
CA LEU A 8 29.69 14.36 -3.49
C LEU A 8 28.18 14.62 -3.50
N ILE A 9 27.76 15.87 -3.72
CA ILE A 9 26.33 16.23 -3.79
C ILE A 9 25.67 15.56 -4.99
N ILE A 10 26.32 15.60 -6.16
CA ILE A 10 25.82 14.98 -7.38
C ILE A 10 25.67 13.46 -7.21
N VAL A 11 26.69 12.79 -6.68
CA VAL A 11 26.64 11.34 -6.44
C VAL A 11 25.58 10.99 -5.41
N SER A 12 25.47 11.76 -4.32
CA SER A 12 24.48 11.52 -3.26
C SER A 12 23.05 11.67 -3.77
N LEU A 13 22.76 12.70 -4.55
CA LEU A 13 21.44 12.90 -5.16
C LEU A 13 21.07 11.77 -6.11
N LEU A 14 22.05 11.28 -6.89
CA LEU A 14 21.84 10.15 -7.80
C LEU A 14 21.47 8.87 -7.03
N ILE A 15 22.21 8.55 -5.96
CA ILE A 15 21.94 7.35 -5.15
C ILE A 15 20.59 7.44 -4.42
N LEU A 16 20.27 8.60 -3.83
CA LEU A 16 18.99 8.81 -3.15
C LEU A 16 17.80 8.69 -4.09
N SER A 17 17.92 9.24 -5.30
CA SER A 17 16.87 9.17 -6.32
C SER A 17 16.63 7.72 -6.76
N LEU A 18 17.69 6.96 -7.05
CA LEU A 18 17.58 5.54 -7.40
C LEU A 18 16.97 4.72 -6.25
N THR A 19 17.40 4.96 -5.02
CA THR A 19 16.93 4.21 -3.84
C THR A 19 15.46 4.48 -3.54
N SER A 20 15.03 5.75 -3.63
CA SER A 20 13.63 6.12 -3.39
C SER A 20 12.69 5.58 -4.47
N LEU A 21 13.14 5.52 -5.72
CA LEU A 21 12.37 4.91 -6.82
C LEU A 21 12.13 3.42 -6.56
N LEU A 22 13.12 2.66 -6.09
CA LEU A 22 12.93 1.26 -5.74
C LEU A 22 11.87 1.09 -4.64
N GLY A 23 11.91 1.90 -3.59
CA GLY A 23 10.93 1.86 -2.51
C GLY A 23 9.50 2.11 -2.99
N VAL A 24 9.29 3.19 -3.77
CA VAL A 24 7.96 3.53 -4.30
C VAL A 24 7.49 2.52 -5.34
N LEU A 25 8.37 2.07 -6.23
CA LEU A 25 8.04 1.09 -7.25
C LEU A 25 7.65 -0.24 -6.61
N ILE A 26 8.41 -0.75 -5.65
CA ILE A 26 8.10 -2.01 -4.95
C ILE A 26 6.78 -1.89 -4.19
N ASN A 27 6.53 -0.77 -3.50
CA ASN A 27 5.26 -0.55 -2.78
C ASN A 27 4.07 -0.46 -3.74
N SER A 28 4.24 0.28 -4.84
CA SER A 28 3.24 0.41 -5.90
C SER A 28 2.94 -0.93 -6.57
N LEU A 29 3.98 -1.70 -6.91
CA LEU A 29 3.85 -3.05 -7.48
C LEU A 29 3.23 -4.01 -6.47
N GLY A 30 3.60 -3.92 -5.19
CA GLY A 30 3.08 -4.76 -4.11
C GLY A 30 1.58 -4.56 -3.92
N ILE A 31 1.11 -3.31 -3.89
CA ILE A 31 -0.32 -3.00 -3.81
C ILE A 31 -1.05 -3.46 -5.08
N LYS A 32 -0.45 -3.31 -6.27
CA LYS A 32 -1.09 -3.67 -7.54
C LYS A 32 -1.13 -5.19 -7.79
N LEU A 33 -0.07 -5.92 -7.43
CA LEU A 33 0.05 -7.38 -7.61
C LEU A 33 -0.59 -8.16 -6.46
N PHE A 34 -0.41 -7.73 -5.20
CA PHE A 34 -0.88 -8.45 -4.02
C PHE A 34 -2.06 -7.78 -3.31
N GLY A 35 -2.21 -6.45 -3.41
CA GLY A 35 -3.28 -5.69 -2.75
C GLY A 35 -4.65 -5.74 -3.46
N GLY A 36 -4.71 -6.10 -4.75
CA GLY A 36 -5.96 -6.15 -5.51
C GLY A 36 -6.97 -7.19 -5.02
N LYS A 37 -6.52 -8.31 -4.45
CA LYS A 37 -7.39 -9.43 -4.04
C LYS A 37 -7.90 -9.34 -2.59
N LYS A 38 -7.28 -8.52 -1.74
CA LYS A 38 -7.61 -8.42 -0.31
C LYS A 38 -8.19 -7.07 0.11
N LYS A 39 -8.42 -6.16 -0.85
CA LYS A 39 -8.92 -4.80 -0.57
C LYS A 39 -10.29 -4.80 0.13
N SER A 40 -11.17 -5.73 -0.21
CA SER A 40 -12.48 -5.91 0.43
C SER A 40 -12.53 -7.07 1.42
N GLU A 41 -11.45 -7.79 1.68
CA GLU A 41 -11.48 -9.01 2.51
C GLU A 41 -12.10 -8.74 3.89
N PHE A 42 -11.77 -7.60 4.50
CA PHE A 42 -12.38 -7.17 5.77
C PHE A 42 -13.85 -6.76 5.64
N VAL A 43 -14.23 -6.14 4.53
CA VAL A 43 -15.61 -5.69 4.25
C VAL A 43 -16.50 -6.88 3.93
N ASP A 44 -16.02 -7.82 3.12
CA ASP A 44 -16.71 -9.04 2.72
C ASP A 44 -16.88 -9.97 3.92
N GLN A 45 -15.86 -10.13 4.77
CA GLN A 45 -15.96 -10.91 5.99
C GLN A 45 -16.93 -10.28 7.00
N SER A 46 -16.90 -8.94 7.12
CA SER A 46 -17.87 -8.21 7.96
C SER A 46 -19.29 -8.34 7.42
N ALA A 47 -19.48 -8.23 6.11
CA ALA A 47 -20.77 -8.40 5.45
C ALA A 47 -21.29 -9.83 5.67
N PHE A 48 -20.45 -10.85 5.49
CA PHE A 48 -20.79 -12.25 5.76
C PHE A 48 -21.31 -12.45 7.19
N MET A 49 -20.59 -11.94 8.20
CA MET A 49 -21.03 -12.02 9.60
C MET A 49 -22.34 -11.27 9.84
N GLN A 50 -22.50 -10.06 9.28
CA GLN A 50 -23.73 -9.27 9.41
C GLN A 50 -24.94 -9.91 8.70
N THR A 51 -24.71 -10.69 7.64
CA THR A 51 -25.79 -11.39 6.92
C THR A 51 -26.43 -12.46 7.80
N GLY A 52 -25.62 -13.17 8.60
CA GLY A 52 -26.13 -14.11 9.61
C GLY A 52 -26.96 -13.42 10.71
N TRP A 53 -26.59 -12.20 11.09
CA TRP A 53 -27.30 -11.42 12.11
C TRP A 53 -28.64 -10.85 11.64
N LYS A 54 -28.76 -10.52 10.35
CA LYS A 54 -30.05 -10.13 9.74
C LYS A 54 -31.12 -11.21 9.86
N ASN A 55 -30.73 -12.49 9.85
CA ASN A 55 -31.67 -13.61 10.00
C ASN A 55 -32.17 -13.82 11.43
N VAL A 56 -31.42 -13.37 12.45
CA VAL A 56 -31.81 -13.48 13.87
C VAL A 56 -32.46 -12.21 14.43
N GLY A 57 -32.31 -11.06 13.76
CA GLY A 57 -32.73 -9.73 14.25
C GLY A 57 -34.19 -9.32 14.07
N GLY A 58 -35.09 -10.19 13.58
CA GLY A 58 -36.53 -10.01 13.78
C GLY A 58 -37.37 -9.79 12.51
N LYS A 59 -38.40 -10.62 12.38
CA LYS A 59 -39.57 -10.35 11.54
C LYS A 59 -40.18 -9.02 11.99
N LYS A 60 -40.26 -8.04 11.09
CA LYS A 60 -41.18 -6.90 11.29
C LYS A 60 -42.60 -7.45 11.26
N LYS A 61 -43.28 -7.36 12.40
CA LYS A 61 -44.71 -7.57 12.52
C LYS A 61 -45.43 -6.32 12.04
#